data_AF-A0A849WY92-F1
#
_entry.id   AF-A0A849WY92-F1
#
_cell.length_a   1.000
_cell.length_b   1.000
_cell.length_c   1.000
_cell.angle_alpha   90.00
_cell.angle_beta   90.00
_cell.angle_gamma   90.00
#
_symmetry.space_group_name_H-M   'P 1'
#
loop_
_entity.id
_entity.type
_entity.pdbx_description
1 polymer ?
#
loop_
_entity_poly.entity_id
_entity_poly.type
_entity_poly.pdbx_seq_one_letter_code
_entity_poly.pdbx_strand_id
1 'polypeptide(L)'
;MSATLQELVKASESLKVARNLLRRAAQDSPQDLELHRALRDSCIQRFEFCVELSWKTSVKLLGLETKAPNPAIREMAQNGLIDDTQIWFGFLLARNKTSHTYNEEVAEEVYAEVERLIPELDGLLARLAKHK
;
A
#
# COMPACT_ATOMS: atom_id res chain seq x y z
N MET A 1 -1.19 17.48 12.97
CA MET A 1 -1.40 16.10 12.45
C MET A 1 -0.52 15.15 13.25
N SER A 2 -0.99 13.96 13.64
CA SER A 2 -0.16 13.02 14.42
C SER A 2 1.04 12.55 13.57
N ALA A 3 2.17 12.24 14.22
CA ALA A 3 3.39 11.79 13.54
C ALA A 3 3.15 10.53 12.69
N THR A 4 2.37 9.57 13.21
CA THR A 4 2.04 8.30 12.52
C THR A 4 1.22 8.52 11.23
N LEU A 5 0.32 9.51 11.21
CA LEU A 5 -0.45 9.82 10.00
C LEU A 5 0.44 10.50 8.95
N GLN A 6 1.37 11.35 9.38
CA GLN A 6 2.34 11.99 8.49
C GLN A 6 3.26 10.95 7.82
N GLU A 7 3.64 9.89 8.53
CA GLU A 7 4.42 8.78 7.97
C GLU A 7 3.63 8.02 6.88
N LEU A 8 2.36 7.70 7.14
CA LEU A 8 1.50 7.05 6.13
C LEU A 8 1.29 7.93 4.89
N VAL A 9 1.12 9.25 5.07
CA VAL A 9 1.03 10.21 3.96
C VAL A 9 2.31 10.18 3.12
N LYS A 10 3.48 10.26 3.75
CA LYS A 10 4.77 10.21 3.03
C LYS A 10 4.97 8.89 2.29
N ALA A 11 4.56 7.77 2.89
CA ALA A 11 4.62 6.47 2.24
C ALA A 11 3.72 6.43 0.99
N SER A 12 2.47 6.90 1.10
CA SER A 12 1.52 7.01 -0.02
C SER A 12 2.06 7.88 -1.15
N GLU A 13 2.60 9.05 -0.84
CA GLU A 13 3.23 9.94 -1.83
C GLU A 13 4.40 9.26 -2.53
N SER A 14 5.28 8.61 -1.76
CA SER A 14 6.42 7.89 -2.32
C SER A 14 6.00 6.78 -3.28
N LEU A 15 4.91 6.05 -2.97
CA LEU A 15 4.33 5.01 -3.83
C LEU A 15 3.83 5.59 -5.14
N LYS A 16 3.07 6.69 -5.07
CA LYS A 16 2.56 7.39 -6.26
C LYS A 16 3.69 7.90 -7.15
N VAL A 17 4.78 8.41 -6.55
CA VAL A 17 5.97 8.84 -7.29
C VAL A 17 6.63 7.68 -8.02
N ALA A 18 6.87 6.54 -7.35
CA ALA A 18 7.47 5.37 -7.98
C ALA A 18 6.60 4.84 -9.14
N ARG A 19 5.28 4.74 -8.93
CA ARG A 19 4.33 4.31 -9.96
C ARG A 19 4.31 5.27 -11.16
N ASN A 20 4.40 6.58 -10.93
CA ASN A 20 4.50 7.57 -12.00
C ASN A 20 5.84 7.50 -12.75
N LEU A 21 6.94 7.17 -12.07
CA LEU A 21 8.23 6.94 -12.70
C LEU A 21 8.19 5.71 -13.62
N LEU A 22 7.62 4.60 -13.15
CA LEU A 22 7.44 3.39 -13.96
C LEU A 22 6.60 3.67 -15.21
N ARG A 23 5.46 4.35 -15.07
CA ARG A 23 4.60 4.70 -16.22
C ARG A 23 5.30 5.58 -17.25
N ARG A 24 6.11 6.55 -16.80
CA ARG A 24 6.92 7.37 -17.71
C ARG A 24 8.01 6.57 -18.40
N ALA A 25 8.74 5.73 -17.66
CA ALA A 25 9.77 4.86 -18.24
C ALA A 25 9.19 3.92 -19.30
N ALA A 26 7.99 3.39 -19.08
CA ALA A 26 7.28 2.55 -20.05
C ALA A 26 6.89 3.31 -21.34
N GLN A 27 6.67 4.63 -21.26
CA GLN A 27 6.34 5.49 -22.39
C GLN A 27 7.59 5.99 -23.12
N ASP A 28 8.57 6.50 -22.37
CA ASP A 28 9.75 7.18 -22.91
C ASP A 28 10.82 6.18 -23.40
N SER A 29 10.90 5.00 -22.76
CA SER A 29 11.90 3.97 -23.03
C SER A 29 11.28 2.56 -22.99
N PRO A 30 10.35 2.22 -23.91
CA PRO A 30 9.60 0.96 -23.86
C PRO A 30 10.47 -0.30 -23.97
N GLN A 31 11.65 -0.21 -24.55
CA GLN A 31 12.61 -1.30 -24.69
C GLN A 31 13.51 -1.51 -23.46
N ASP A 32 13.52 -0.59 -22.50
CA ASP A 32 14.37 -0.66 -21.31
C ASP A 32 13.69 -1.46 -20.19
N LEU A 33 13.60 -2.78 -20.41
CA LEU A 33 12.89 -3.69 -19.51
C LEU A 33 13.57 -3.81 -18.13
N GLU A 34 14.89 -3.65 -18.06
CA GLU A 34 15.62 -3.67 -16.78
C GLU A 34 15.27 -2.46 -15.91
N LEU A 35 15.18 -1.27 -16.51
CA LEU A 35 14.68 -0.09 -15.80
C LEU A 35 13.24 -0.29 -15.32
N HIS A 36 12.37 -0.88 -16.15
CA HIS A 36 10.97 -1.13 -15.76
C HIS A 36 10.89 -2.09 -14.58
N ARG A 37 11.66 -3.18 -14.58
CA ARG A 37 11.75 -4.12 -13.45
C ARG A 37 12.22 -3.44 -12.17
N ALA A 38 13.31 -2.68 -12.24
CA ALA A 38 13.81 -1.95 -11.06
C ALA A 38 12.79 -0.93 -10.51
N LEU A 39 12.05 -0.24 -11.39
CA LEU A 39 10.99 0.68 -10.98
C LEU A 39 9.74 -0.04 -10.45
N ARG A 40 9.40 -1.22 -10.98
CA ARG A 40 8.34 -2.08 -10.44
C ARG A 40 8.69 -2.56 -9.03
N ASP A 41 9.90 -3.05 -8.81
CA ASP A 41 10.37 -3.49 -7.49
C ASP A 41 10.36 -2.33 -6.49
N SER A 42 10.74 -1.14 -6.95
CA SER A 42 10.61 0.11 -6.20
C SER A 42 9.15 0.39 -5.77
N CYS A 43 8.17 0.12 -6.64
CA CYS A 43 6.74 0.22 -6.31
C CYS A 43 6.32 -0.84 -5.28
N ILE A 44 6.75 -2.09 -5.45
CA ILE A 44 6.46 -3.22 -4.55
C ILE A 44 6.96 -2.91 -3.13
N GLN A 45 8.19 -2.42 -3.00
CA GLN A 45 8.75 -2.06 -1.69
C GLN A 45 7.93 -0.95 -1.00
N ARG A 46 7.43 0.02 -1.75
CA ARG A 46 6.60 1.11 -1.21
C ARG A 46 5.19 0.63 -0.87
N PHE A 47 4.67 -0.33 -1.63
CA PHE A 47 3.43 -1.01 -1.31
C PHE A 47 3.52 -1.72 0.05
N GLU A 48 4.62 -2.42 0.34
CA GLU A 48 4.83 -3.03 1.66
C GLU A 48 4.72 -2.01 2.80
N PHE A 49 5.42 -0.88 2.66
CA PHE A 49 5.35 0.20 3.65
C PHE A 49 3.94 0.73 3.81
N CYS A 50 3.22 0.95 2.71
CA CYS A 50 1.87 1.47 2.74
C CYS A 50 0.90 0.50 3.42
N VAL A 51 0.94 -0.79 3.08
CA VAL A 51 0.09 -1.81 3.71
C VAL A 51 0.39 -1.88 5.21
N GLU A 52 1.67 -1.95 5.58
CA GLU A 52 2.08 -2.06 6.97
C GLU A 52 1.71 -0.83 7.82
N LEU A 53 1.96 0.36 7.29
CA LEU A 53 1.63 1.61 7.97
C LEU A 53 0.12 1.84 8.02
N SER A 54 -0.66 1.37 7.05
CA SER A 54 -2.12 1.57 7.02
C SER A 54 -2.80 0.98 8.25
N TRP A 55 -2.56 -0.31 8.53
CA TRP A 55 -3.20 -0.96 9.67
C TRP A 55 -2.62 -0.48 11.01
N LYS A 56 -1.29 -0.26 11.09
CA LYS A 56 -0.64 0.26 12.32
C LYS A 56 -1.11 1.66 12.69
N THR A 57 -1.19 2.55 11.70
CA THR A 57 -1.66 3.93 11.88
C THR A 57 -3.12 3.93 12.32
N SER A 58 -3.96 3.11 11.68
CA SER A 58 -5.39 3.01 12.01
C SER A 58 -5.60 2.52 13.43
N VAL A 59 -4.96 1.41 13.84
CA VAL A 59 -5.01 0.88 15.20
C VAL A 59 -4.59 1.94 16.22
N LYS A 60 -3.46 2.61 15.98
CA LYS A 60 -2.92 3.63 16.87
C LYS A 60 -3.85 4.83 17.01
N LEU A 61 -4.46 5.30 15.93
CA LEU A 61 -5.35 6.46 15.95
C LEU A 61 -6.72 6.15 16.55
N LEU A 62 -7.21 4.92 16.42
CA LEU A 62 -8.45 4.46 17.05
C LEU A 62 -8.26 4.06 18.53
N GLY A 63 -7.02 4.07 19.05
CA GLY A 63 -6.74 3.65 20.43
C GLY A 63 -6.96 2.16 20.67
N LEU A 64 -6.76 1.33 19.65
CA LEU A 64 -6.98 -0.11 19.70
C LEU A 64 -5.73 -0.86 20.16
N GLU A 65 -5.93 -1.98 20.86
CA GLU A 65 -4.84 -2.82 21.39
C GLU A 65 -4.37 -3.92 20.41
N THR A 66 -4.98 -4.00 19.23
CA THR A 66 -4.68 -5.04 18.23
C THR A 66 -3.23 -4.96 17.72
N LYS A 67 -2.48 -6.06 17.84
CA LYS A 67 -1.07 -6.15 17.40
C LYS A 67 -0.85 -6.99 16.14
N ALA A 68 -1.93 -7.37 15.45
CA ALA A 68 -1.88 -8.22 14.28
C ALA A 68 -2.66 -7.59 13.11
N PRO A 69 -2.23 -7.79 11.85
CA PRO A 69 -2.84 -7.13 10.71
C PRO A 69 -4.27 -7.64 10.43
N ASN A 70 -4.52 -8.96 10.55
CA ASN A 70 -5.83 -9.51 10.23
C ASN A 70 -6.96 -8.98 11.14
N PRO A 71 -6.83 -8.96 12.48
CA PRO A 71 -7.82 -8.30 13.32
C PRO A 71 -7.89 -6.79 13.07
N ALA A 72 -6.76 -6.13 12.76
CA ALA A 72 -6.74 -4.69 12.50
C ALA A 72 -7.59 -4.29 11.29
N ILE A 73 -7.57 -5.09 10.20
CA ILE A 73 -8.45 -4.84 9.04
C ILE A 73 -9.93 -4.92 9.42
N ARG A 74 -10.32 -5.87 10.29
CA ARG A 74 -11.71 -5.98 10.76
C ARG A 74 -12.11 -4.77 11.58
N GLU A 75 -11.25 -4.34 12.49
CA GLU A 75 -11.46 -3.14 13.31
C GLU A 75 -11.56 -1.87 12.45
N MET A 76 -10.70 -1.74 11.43
CA MET A 76 -10.75 -0.62 10.47
C MET A 76 -12.12 -0.54 9.80
N ALA A 77 -12.69 -1.66 9.37
CA ALA A 77 -14.02 -1.70 8.75
C ALA A 77 -15.15 -1.39 9.76
N GLN A 78 -15.09 -1.96 10.96
CA GLN A 78 -16.07 -1.69 12.03
C GLN A 78 -16.11 -0.21 12.43
N ASN A 79 -14.98 0.49 12.33
CA ASN A 79 -14.86 1.92 12.59
C ASN A 79 -15.06 2.79 11.33
N GLY A 80 -15.50 2.20 10.20
CA GLY A 80 -15.81 2.94 8.98
C GLY A 80 -14.61 3.56 8.26
N LEU A 81 -13.39 3.07 8.52
CA LEU A 81 -12.16 3.55 7.87
C LEU A 81 -11.96 2.96 6.46
N ILE A 82 -12.53 1.78 6.20
CA ILE A 82 -12.48 1.08 4.91
C ILE A 82 -13.86 0.50 4.60
N ASP A 83 -14.18 0.39 3.31
CA ASP A 83 -15.50 -0.10 2.87
C ASP A 83 -15.48 -1.59 2.55
N ASP A 84 -14.42 -2.08 1.91
CA ASP A 84 -14.28 -3.48 1.51
C ASP A 84 -13.18 -4.17 2.34
N THR A 85 -13.54 -5.11 3.20
CA THR A 85 -12.53 -5.86 3.97
C THR A 85 -11.74 -6.84 3.11
N GLN A 86 -12.36 -7.41 2.08
CA GLN A 86 -11.75 -8.46 1.25
C GLN A 86 -10.59 -7.90 0.43
N ILE A 87 -10.73 -6.70 -0.13
CA ILE A 87 -9.63 -6.07 -0.87
C ILE A 87 -8.41 -5.82 0.04
N TRP A 88 -8.64 -5.40 1.29
CA TRP A 88 -7.58 -5.18 2.27
C TRP A 88 -6.92 -6.48 2.76
N PHE A 89 -7.68 -7.56 2.91
CA PHE A 89 -7.10 -8.89 3.13
C PHE A 89 -6.27 -9.34 1.93
N GLY A 90 -6.71 -9.04 0.70
CA GLY A 90 -5.93 -9.24 -0.52
C GLY A 90 -4.57 -8.53 -0.45
N PHE A 91 -4.53 -7.27 -0.01
CA PHE A 91 -3.27 -6.54 0.16
C PHE A 91 -2.35 -7.18 1.19
N LEU A 92 -2.88 -7.69 2.31
CA LEU A 92 -2.08 -8.43 3.30
C LEU A 92 -1.48 -9.72 2.72
N LEU A 93 -2.25 -10.44 1.91
CA LEU A 93 -1.79 -11.66 1.23
C LEU A 93 -0.71 -11.34 0.20
N ALA A 94 -0.92 -10.31 -0.62
CA ALA A 94 0.07 -9.86 -1.62
C ALA A 94 1.35 -9.37 -0.95
N ARG A 95 1.25 -8.65 0.18
CA ARG A 95 2.42 -8.25 0.99
C ARG A 95 3.22 -9.46 1.46
N ASN A 96 2.57 -10.57 1.82
CA ASN A 96 3.30 -11.78 2.23
C ASN A 96 4.04 -12.46 1.07
N LYS A 97 3.69 -12.16 -0.19
CA LYS A 97 4.37 -12.69 -1.38
C LYS A 97 5.57 -11.85 -1.80
N THR A 98 5.76 -10.65 -1.24
CA THR A 98 6.78 -9.71 -1.76
C THR A 98 8.20 -10.25 -1.62
N SER A 99 8.48 -11.09 -0.62
CA SER A 99 9.76 -11.79 -0.46
C SER A 99 10.09 -12.75 -1.61
N HIS A 100 9.12 -13.08 -2.46
CA HIS A 100 9.25 -13.97 -3.61
C HIS A 100 9.30 -13.23 -4.96
N THR A 101 9.38 -11.89 -4.93
CA THR A 101 9.35 -11.04 -6.15
C THR A 101 10.63 -11.09 -6.99
N TYR A 102 11.64 -11.86 -6.56
CA TYR A 102 12.70 -12.31 -7.46
C TYR A 102 12.18 -13.21 -8.59
N ASN A 103 10.99 -13.80 -8.44
CA ASN A 103 10.26 -14.43 -9.52
C ASN A 103 9.39 -13.38 -10.22
N GLU A 104 9.63 -13.19 -11.51
CA GLU A 104 8.95 -12.19 -12.35
C GLU A 104 7.42 -12.33 -12.34
N GLU A 105 6.89 -13.56 -12.38
CA GLU A 105 5.45 -13.80 -12.36
C GLU A 105 4.83 -13.35 -11.03
N VAL A 106 5.56 -13.55 -9.91
CA VAL A 106 5.13 -13.09 -8.59
C VAL A 106 5.21 -11.57 -8.50
N ALA A 107 6.25 -10.97 -9.08
CA ALA A 107 6.40 -9.52 -9.09
C ALA A 107 5.28 -8.82 -9.88
N GLU A 108 4.88 -9.38 -11.03
CA GLU A 108 3.71 -8.91 -11.79
C GLU A 108 2.41 -9.08 -11.00
N GLU A 109 2.21 -10.23 -10.34
CA GLU A 109 1.05 -10.47 -9.48
C GLU A 109 0.94 -9.43 -8.37
N VAL A 110 2.03 -9.20 -7.64
CA VAL A 110 2.06 -8.22 -6.54
C VAL A 110 1.89 -6.80 -7.09
N TYR A 111 2.51 -6.47 -8.22
CA TYR A 111 2.37 -5.15 -8.84
C TYR A 111 0.92 -4.83 -9.24
N ALA A 112 0.13 -5.82 -9.67
CA ALA A 112 -1.29 -5.61 -9.93
C ALA A 112 -2.07 -5.13 -8.69
N GLU A 113 -1.68 -5.58 -7.49
CA GLU A 113 -2.26 -5.12 -6.22
C GLU A 113 -1.79 -3.72 -5.83
N VAL A 114 -0.61 -3.28 -6.29
CA VAL A 114 -0.13 -1.91 -6.08
C VAL A 114 -1.09 -0.89 -6.70
N GLU A 115 -1.51 -1.12 -7.93
CA GLU A 115 -2.44 -0.24 -8.64
C GLU A 115 -3.81 -0.19 -7.94
N ARG A 116 -4.26 -1.30 -7.35
CA ARG A 116 -5.49 -1.37 -6.56
C ARG A 116 -5.38 -0.70 -5.19
N LEU A 117 -4.21 -0.71 -4.55
CA LEU A 117 -4.01 -0.11 -3.24
C LEU A 117 -4.13 1.42 -3.26
N ILE A 118 -3.67 2.09 -4.31
CA ILE A 118 -3.60 3.57 -4.37
C ILE A 118 -4.95 4.24 -4.06
N PRO A 119 -6.08 3.91 -4.72
CA PRO A 119 -7.37 4.52 -4.40
C PRO A 119 -7.87 4.17 -2.99
N GLU A 120 -7.68 2.93 -2.54
CA GLU A 120 -8.06 2.49 -1.18
C GLU A 120 -7.30 3.26 -0.10
N LEU A 121 -6.01 3.47 -0.33
CA LEU A 121 -5.13 4.22 0.56
C LEU A 121 -5.53 5.70 0.64
N ASP A 122 -5.95 6.29 -0.48
CA ASP A 122 -6.46 7.66 -0.52
C ASP A 122 -7.78 7.80 0.26
N GLY A 123 -8.69 6.82 0.11
CA GLY A 123 -9.92 6.76 0.90
C GLY A 123 -9.65 6.63 2.40
N LEU A 124 -8.73 5.74 2.78
CA LEU A 124 -8.30 5.56 4.18
C LEU A 124 -7.72 6.85 4.75
N LEU A 125 -6.78 7.49 4.05
CA LEU A 125 -6.15 8.74 4.48
C LEU A 125 -7.17 9.86 4.68
N ALA A 126 -8.14 9.98 3.77
CA ALA A 126 -9.21 10.97 3.88
C ALA A 126 -10.09 10.75 5.11
N ARG A 127 -10.40 9.49 5.46
CA ARG A 127 -11.18 9.15 6.66
C ARG A 127 -10.38 9.37 7.94
N LEU A 128 -9.12 8.92 7.98
CA LEU A 128 -8.22 9.16 9.12
C LEU A 128 -7.98 10.65 9.39
N ALA A 129 -7.98 11.49 8.36
CA ALA A 129 -7.86 12.93 8.54
C ALA A 129 -9.08 13.56 9.22
N LYS A 130 -10.27 12.97 9.07
CA LYS A 130 -11.54 13.42 9.68
C LYS A 130 -11.75 12.92 11.10
N HIS A 131 -11.13 11.81 11.48
CA HIS A 131 -11.19 11.24 12.84
C HIS A 131 -10.28 11.98 13.86
N LYS A 132 -10.03 13.28 13.65
CA LYS A 132 -9.28 14.14 14.58
C LYS A 132 -10.20 15.08 15.35
#